data_AF-A0A7V5H564-F1
#
_entry.id   AF-A0A7V5H564-F1
#
_cell.length_a   1.000
_cell.length_b   1.000
_cell.length_c   1.000
_cell.angle_alpha   90.00
_cell.angle_beta   90.00
_cell.angle_gamma   90.00
#
_symmetry.space_group_name_H-M   'P 1'
#
loop_
_entity.id
_entity.type
_entity.pdbx_description
1 polymer ?
#
loop_
_entity_poly.entity_id
_entity_poly.type
_entity_poly.pdbx_seq_one_letter_code
_entity_poly.pdbx_strand_id
1 'polypeptide(L)'
;MKRRRFLKNSLLAGAAFTIVPRHVLGRGYQPPSDTLTKAVIGVGGMGQWHAFNAPGKLLAVCDVDANHLNRTLAKADPSVQGYHNYRQLLQRDDIDIIHIATPPHWHALISAHAAKAGKAVWCEKPMTRTIGEGQRLVKIIQQHGTIFRVNTWFRFTGNFYHFGTPVLPIKKILENRLLGWPLRVVINESTGFSWKFYWQGRVDLQAEWIPEELDYDFWLGPAPYKPYNHHRVHTTFRGYWDYDGGGLGDMGQHYLDPVQYLLEKDDTSPVFVEADAPQQHPDAVGTWREIRLKYADGCEIILD
;
A
#
# COMPACT_ATOMS: atom_id res chain seq x y z
N MET A 1 -29.00 17.56 66.64
CA MET A 1 -28.11 17.81 65.47
C MET A 1 -27.31 16.55 65.06
N LYS A 2 -27.93 15.47 64.55
CA LYS A 2 -27.19 14.25 64.09
C LYS A 2 -27.67 13.59 62.76
N ARG A 3 -28.80 13.99 62.17
CA ARG A 3 -29.28 13.43 60.87
C ARG A 3 -28.77 14.16 59.62
N ARG A 4 -28.66 15.49 59.66
CA ARG A 4 -28.18 16.31 58.52
C ARG A 4 -26.70 16.09 58.18
N ARG A 5 -25.88 15.67 59.16
CA ARG A 5 -24.45 15.36 58.95
C ARG A 5 -24.24 13.97 58.34
N PHE A 6 -25.09 13.01 58.70
CA PHE A 6 -25.07 11.66 58.11
C PHE A 6 -25.45 11.70 56.62
N LEU A 7 -26.55 12.37 56.25
CA LEU A 7 -26.96 12.53 54.84
C LEU A 7 -25.93 13.29 53.99
N LYS A 8 -25.27 14.32 54.54
CA LYS A 8 -24.15 14.99 53.85
C LYS A 8 -22.94 14.07 53.65
N ASN A 9 -22.64 13.20 54.61
CA ASN A 9 -21.52 12.26 54.50
C ASN A 9 -21.85 11.06 53.59
N SER A 10 -23.11 10.62 53.51
CA SER A 10 -23.55 9.54 52.60
C SER A 10 -23.50 9.95 51.12
N LEU A 11 -23.81 11.21 50.80
CA LEU A 11 -23.69 11.77 49.44
C LEU A 11 -22.23 11.92 48.99
N LEU A 12 -21.30 12.20 49.92
CA LEU A 12 -19.87 12.25 49.64
C LEU A 12 -19.24 10.86 49.44
N ALA A 13 -19.78 9.82 50.10
CA ALA A 13 -19.30 8.45 49.93
C ALA A 13 -19.74 7.82 48.59
N GLY A 14 -20.87 8.24 48.01
CA GLY A 14 -21.35 7.76 46.71
C GLY A 14 -20.65 8.40 45.50
N ALA A 15 -20.04 9.57 45.67
CA ALA A 15 -19.34 10.29 44.59
C ALA A 15 -17.91 9.78 44.33
N ALA A 16 -17.39 8.85 45.15
CA ALA A 16 -16.03 8.32 45.01
C ALA A 16 -15.89 7.23 43.92
N PHE A 17 -16.99 6.74 43.36
CA PHE A 17 -17.01 5.83 42.21
C PHE A 17 -17.57 6.52 40.98
N THR A 18 -16.99 7.66 40.59
CA THR A 18 -17.12 8.09 39.20
C THR A 18 -16.39 7.06 38.34
N ILE A 19 -17.15 6.28 37.57
CA ILE A 19 -16.63 5.61 36.38
C ILE A 19 -16.25 6.74 35.42
N VAL A 20 -15.08 7.33 35.63
CA VAL A 20 -14.50 8.29 34.72
C VAL A 20 -14.09 7.50 33.49
N PRO A 21 -14.64 7.79 32.30
CA PRO A 21 -14.21 7.13 31.08
C PRO A 21 -12.69 7.22 30.95
N ARG A 22 -12.01 6.09 30.75
CA ARG A 22 -10.55 5.99 30.89
C ARG A 22 -9.76 6.89 29.92
N HIS A 23 -10.41 7.34 28.84
CA HIS A 23 -9.87 8.35 27.92
C HIS A 23 -9.66 9.74 28.57
N VAL A 24 -10.25 9.98 29.75
CA VAL A 24 -10.09 11.21 30.55
C VAL A 24 -8.90 11.12 31.52
N LEU A 25 -8.43 9.91 31.88
CA LEU A 25 -7.42 9.70 32.93
C LEU A 25 -6.00 9.36 32.42
N GLY A 26 -5.79 9.27 31.10
CA GLY A 26 -4.44 9.11 30.56
C GLY A 26 -4.41 9.03 29.04
N ARG A 27 -3.67 9.95 28.42
CA ARG A 27 -3.15 9.75 27.05
C ARG A 27 -1.91 8.86 27.16
N GLY A 28 -1.91 7.69 26.52
CA GLY A 28 -0.68 6.92 26.28
C GLY A 28 -0.69 5.42 26.56
N TYR A 29 -1.74 4.84 27.17
CA TYR A 29 -1.86 3.39 27.34
C TYR A 29 -3.04 2.84 26.53
N GLN A 30 -2.73 2.19 25.40
CA GLN A 30 -3.70 1.42 24.62
C GLN A 30 -3.67 -0.02 25.13
N PRO A 31 -4.78 -0.54 25.69
CA PRO A 31 -4.79 -1.91 26.19
C PRO A 31 -4.49 -2.88 25.05
N PRO A 32 -3.90 -4.06 25.35
CA PRO A 32 -3.60 -5.06 24.33
C PRO A 32 -4.82 -5.47 23.49
N SER A 33 -6.02 -5.47 24.08
CA SER A 33 -7.29 -5.76 23.38
C SER A 33 -7.67 -4.73 22.32
N ASP A 34 -7.19 -3.49 22.46
CA ASP A 34 -7.47 -2.40 21.52
C ASP A 34 -6.32 -2.24 20.51
N THR A 35 -5.28 -3.08 20.59
CA THR A 35 -4.13 -3.04 19.68
C THR A 35 -4.35 -4.02 18.54
N LEU A 36 -4.54 -3.50 17.33
CA LEU A 36 -4.66 -4.32 16.12
C LEU A 36 -3.38 -5.14 15.91
N THR A 37 -3.55 -6.41 15.60
CA THR A 37 -2.45 -7.32 15.26
C THR A 37 -2.28 -7.39 13.75
N LYS A 38 -1.04 -7.59 13.31
CA LYS A 38 -0.72 -7.64 11.90
C LYS A 38 0.26 -8.75 11.56
N ALA A 39 0.23 -9.12 10.30
CA ALA A 39 1.30 -9.86 9.67
C ALA A 39 1.71 -9.22 8.34
N VAL A 40 2.97 -9.46 7.94
CA VAL A 40 3.53 -8.91 6.71
C VAL A 40 3.90 -10.03 5.76
N ILE A 41 3.39 -9.99 4.53
CA ILE A 41 3.74 -10.91 3.45
C ILE A 41 4.61 -10.13 2.45
N GLY A 42 5.83 -10.62 2.22
CA GLY A 42 6.92 -9.90 1.56
C GLY A 42 7.64 -8.98 2.55
N VAL A 43 8.85 -9.37 2.99
CA VAL A 43 9.68 -8.61 3.94
C VAL A 43 11.02 -8.15 3.35
N GLY A 44 11.01 -7.91 2.04
CA GLY A 44 12.00 -7.09 1.32
C GLY A 44 11.98 -5.61 1.74
N GLY A 45 12.40 -4.70 0.86
CA GLY A 45 12.59 -3.27 1.15
C GLY A 45 11.41 -2.61 1.88
N MET A 46 10.24 -2.51 1.24
CA MET A 46 9.05 -1.91 1.87
C MET A 46 8.47 -2.76 2.98
N GLY A 47 8.59 -4.09 2.89
CA GLY A 47 8.13 -4.99 3.93
C GLY A 47 8.80 -4.76 5.30
N GLN A 48 10.06 -4.31 5.33
CA GLN A 48 10.72 -3.88 6.58
C GLN A 48 9.98 -2.68 7.22
N TRP A 49 9.54 -1.71 6.42
CA TRP A 49 8.77 -0.58 6.92
C TRP A 49 7.41 -1.05 7.48
N HIS A 50 6.72 -1.94 6.76
CA HIS A 50 5.47 -2.54 7.24
C HIS A 50 5.65 -3.36 8.52
N ALA A 51 6.77 -4.05 8.69
CA ALA A 51 7.06 -4.83 9.90
C ALA A 51 7.27 -3.91 11.11
N PHE A 52 8.15 -2.93 11.00
CA PHE A 52 8.69 -2.21 12.16
C PHE A 52 8.18 -0.78 12.36
N ASN A 53 7.62 -0.14 11.32
CA ASN A 53 7.20 1.27 11.38
C ASN A 53 5.69 1.46 11.19
N ALA A 54 5.03 0.59 10.44
CA ALA A 54 3.57 0.64 10.33
C ALA A 54 2.93 0.33 11.70
N PRO A 55 1.77 0.93 12.02
CA PRO A 55 1.09 0.69 13.30
C PRO A 55 0.63 -0.76 13.45
N GLY A 56 0.36 -1.18 14.69
CA GLY A 56 -0.12 -2.53 15.03
C GLY A 56 0.97 -3.47 15.51
N LYS A 57 0.58 -4.47 16.31
CA LYS A 57 1.50 -5.48 16.86
C LYS A 57 1.82 -6.53 15.80
N LEU A 58 3.09 -6.63 15.42
CA LEU A 58 3.56 -7.65 14.49
C LEU A 58 3.53 -9.04 15.16
N LEU A 59 2.86 -10.01 14.55
CA LEU A 59 2.80 -11.39 15.04
C LEU A 59 3.43 -12.42 14.09
N ALA A 60 3.44 -12.12 12.78
CA ALA A 60 4.00 -13.01 11.79
C ALA A 60 4.58 -12.26 10.59
N VAL A 61 5.59 -12.88 9.96
CA VAL A 61 6.17 -12.43 8.70
C VAL A 61 6.25 -13.60 7.71
N CYS A 62 6.15 -13.31 6.42
CA CYS A 62 6.26 -14.30 5.37
C CYS A 62 7.12 -13.82 4.22
N ASP A 63 8.04 -14.66 3.78
CA ASP A 63 8.83 -14.46 2.56
C ASP A 63 9.22 -15.83 1.97
N VAL A 64 9.33 -15.88 0.65
CA VAL A 64 9.83 -17.06 -0.07
C VAL A 64 11.36 -17.04 -0.21
N ASP A 65 11.97 -15.90 0.12
CA ASP A 65 13.42 -15.73 0.23
C ASP A 65 13.85 -15.90 1.70
N ALA A 66 14.61 -16.95 1.98
CA ALA A 66 15.06 -17.29 3.33
C ALA A 66 15.96 -16.20 3.94
N ASN A 67 16.74 -15.48 3.13
CA ASN A 67 17.58 -14.37 3.61
C ASN A 67 16.72 -13.21 4.08
N HIS A 68 15.67 -12.86 3.34
CA HIS A 68 14.70 -11.85 3.77
C HIS A 68 13.97 -12.26 5.05
N LEU A 69 13.51 -13.50 5.13
CA LEU A 69 12.80 -14.03 6.28
C LEU A 69 13.68 -13.99 7.54
N ASN A 70 14.88 -14.58 7.47
CA ASN A 70 15.81 -14.67 8.58
C ASN A 70 16.30 -13.29 9.05
N ARG A 71 16.61 -12.39 8.12
CA ARG A 71 16.98 -10.99 8.44
C ARG A 71 15.88 -10.28 9.23
N THR A 72 14.62 -10.55 8.90
CA THR A 72 13.48 -9.90 9.56
C THR A 72 13.24 -10.48 10.94
N LEU A 73 13.27 -11.81 11.09
CA LEU A 73 13.12 -12.48 12.37
C LEU A 73 14.22 -12.10 13.36
N ALA A 74 15.46 -11.94 12.89
CA ALA A 74 16.59 -11.51 13.73
C ALA A 74 16.41 -10.11 14.35
N LYS A 75 15.55 -9.25 13.76
CA LYS A 75 15.23 -7.91 14.27
C LYS A 75 13.91 -7.86 15.03
N ALA A 76 13.05 -8.85 14.83
CA ALA A 76 11.71 -8.88 15.40
C ALA A 76 11.73 -9.32 16.87
N ASP A 77 10.61 -9.09 17.55
CA ASP A 77 10.38 -9.70 18.85
C ASP A 77 10.43 -11.24 18.73
N PRO A 78 11.03 -11.98 19.68
CA PRO A 78 11.14 -13.44 19.62
C PRO A 78 9.81 -14.19 19.49
N SER A 79 8.68 -13.55 19.82
CA SER A 79 7.34 -14.13 19.63
C SER A 79 6.84 -14.08 18.18
N VAL A 80 7.47 -13.31 17.30
CA VAL A 80 7.10 -13.21 15.88
C VAL A 80 7.49 -14.48 15.15
N GLN A 81 6.53 -15.07 14.44
CA GLN A 81 6.74 -16.31 13.69
C GLN A 81 6.99 -16.05 12.20
N GLY A 82 7.93 -16.78 11.62
CA GLY A 82 8.22 -16.74 10.18
C GLY A 82 7.49 -17.83 9.41
N TYR A 83 7.05 -17.52 8.19
CA TYR A 83 6.39 -18.45 7.29
C TYR A 83 6.98 -18.39 5.89
N HIS A 84 7.20 -19.55 5.28
CA HIS A 84 7.52 -19.64 3.85
C HIS A 84 6.28 -19.44 2.99
N ASN A 85 5.18 -20.08 3.37
CA ASN A 85 3.92 -20.07 2.61
C ASN A 85 2.86 -19.22 3.30
N TYR A 86 2.49 -18.11 2.67
CA TYR A 86 1.50 -17.18 3.25
C TYR A 86 0.15 -17.83 3.52
N ARG A 87 -0.21 -18.93 2.83
CA ARG A 87 -1.48 -19.63 3.05
C ARG A 87 -1.56 -20.25 4.45
N GLN A 88 -0.42 -20.67 5.02
CA GLN A 88 -0.35 -21.14 6.40
C GLN A 88 -0.48 -19.98 7.39
N LEU A 89 0.17 -18.85 7.09
CA LEU A 89 0.05 -17.63 7.89
C LEU A 89 -1.42 -17.15 7.97
N LEU A 90 -2.16 -17.21 6.85
CA LEU A 90 -3.58 -16.83 6.80
C LEU A 90 -4.50 -17.72 7.64
N GLN A 91 -4.06 -18.90 8.11
CA GLN A 91 -4.85 -19.77 8.98
C GLN A 91 -4.88 -19.29 10.44
N ARG A 92 -4.03 -18.32 10.81
CA ARG A 92 -4.00 -17.77 12.16
C ARG A 92 -5.23 -16.92 12.44
N ASP A 93 -5.93 -17.21 13.53
CA ASP A 93 -7.08 -16.46 14.01
C ASP A 93 -6.67 -15.14 14.70
N ASP A 94 -5.48 -15.11 15.30
CA ASP A 94 -4.94 -13.99 16.10
C ASP A 94 -4.41 -12.79 15.30
N ILE A 95 -4.49 -12.81 13.97
CA ILE A 95 -4.09 -11.69 13.09
C ILE A 95 -5.31 -10.92 12.62
N ASP A 96 -5.34 -9.59 12.79
CA ASP A 96 -6.42 -8.74 12.28
C ASP A 96 -6.17 -8.28 10.83
N ILE A 97 -4.94 -7.88 10.52
CA ILE A 97 -4.59 -7.20 9.26
C ILE A 97 -3.43 -7.91 8.55
N ILE A 98 -3.57 -8.11 7.25
CA ILE A 98 -2.50 -8.57 6.36
C ILE A 98 -1.92 -7.39 5.60
N HIS A 99 -0.65 -7.09 5.86
CA HIS A 99 0.15 -6.14 5.11
C HIS A 99 0.82 -6.86 3.94
N ILE A 100 0.57 -6.43 2.72
CA ILE A 100 1.10 -7.07 1.50
C ILE A 100 2.13 -6.13 0.88
N ALA A 101 3.39 -6.53 0.91
CA ALA A 101 4.54 -5.78 0.37
C ALA A 101 5.38 -6.68 -0.57
N THR A 102 4.71 -7.58 -1.28
CA THR A 102 5.27 -8.43 -2.34
C THR A 102 5.45 -7.65 -3.65
N PRO A 103 5.98 -8.26 -4.71
CA PRO A 103 5.83 -7.71 -6.06
C PRO A 103 4.35 -7.64 -6.51
N PRO A 104 3.97 -6.71 -7.41
CA PRO A 104 2.56 -6.48 -7.77
C PRO A 104 1.81 -7.66 -8.40
N HIS A 105 2.49 -8.57 -9.10
CA HIS A 105 1.86 -9.77 -9.65
C HIS A 105 1.22 -10.68 -8.59
N TRP A 106 1.59 -10.52 -7.31
CA TRP A 106 1.01 -11.24 -6.19
C TRP A 106 -0.14 -10.51 -5.48
N HIS A 107 -0.24 -9.19 -5.61
CA HIS A 107 -1.10 -8.36 -4.77
C HIS A 107 -2.56 -8.79 -4.82
N ALA A 108 -3.11 -8.97 -6.03
CA ALA A 108 -4.51 -9.33 -6.21
C ALA A 108 -4.85 -10.68 -5.54
N LEU A 109 -3.98 -11.68 -5.74
CA LEU A 109 -4.22 -13.03 -5.28
C LEU A 109 -4.11 -13.15 -3.76
N ILE A 110 -3.07 -12.54 -3.16
CA ILE A 110 -2.90 -12.53 -1.70
C ILE A 110 -4.03 -11.74 -1.04
N SER A 111 -4.41 -10.58 -1.61
CA SER A 111 -5.54 -9.78 -1.11
C SER A 111 -6.85 -10.57 -1.11
N ALA A 112 -7.12 -11.29 -2.20
CA ALA A 112 -8.31 -12.14 -2.29
C ALA A 112 -8.29 -13.30 -1.28
N HIS A 113 -7.13 -13.90 -1.02
CA HIS A 113 -6.99 -14.94 0.00
C HIS A 113 -7.16 -14.40 1.42
N ALA A 114 -6.60 -13.22 1.72
CA ALA A 114 -6.77 -12.55 3.00
C ALA A 114 -8.24 -12.18 3.26
N ALA A 115 -8.93 -11.65 2.25
CA ALA A 115 -10.36 -11.35 2.33
C ALA A 115 -11.20 -12.59 2.62
N LYS A 116 -10.93 -13.71 1.93
CA LYS A 116 -11.59 -15.00 2.18
C LYS A 116 -11.31 -15.56 3.58
N ALA A 117 -10.14 -15.27 4.14
CA ALA A 117 -9.76 -15.64 5.50
C ALA A 117 -10.33 -14.68 6.56
N GLY A 118 -11.16 -13.71 6.18
CA GLY A 118 -11.78 -12.75 7.11
C GLY A 118 -10.80 -11.70 7.65
N LYS A 119 -9.68 -11.46 6.97
CA LYS A 119 -8.64 -10.53 7.40
C LYS A 119 -8.77 -9.20 6.69
N ALA A 120 -8.54 -8.09 7.40
CA ALA A 120 -8.39 -6.80 6.76
C ALA A 120 -7.09 -6.77 5.91
N VAL A 121 -7.06 -5.92 4.89
CA VAL A 121 -5.94 -5.88 3.94
C VAL A 121 -5.38 -4.48 3.84
N TRP A 122 -4.06 -4.38 3.98
CA TRP A 122 -3.27 -3.20 3.62
C TRP A 122 -2.27 -3.61 2.54
N CYS A 123 -2.59 -3.30 1.29
CA CYS A 123 -1.79 -3.69 0.13
C CYS A 123 -0.90 -2.54 -0.33
N GLU A 124 0.36 -2.83 -0.66
CA GLU A 124 1.22 -1.89 -1.39
C GLU A 124 0.65 -1.54 -2.77
N LYS A 125 1.14 -0.42 -3.28
CA LYS A 125 0.87 0.00 -4.66
C LYS A 125 1.90 -0.62 -5.62
N PRO A 126 1.54 -0.83 -6.90
CA PRO A 126 0.19 -0.77 -7.45
C PRO A 126 -0.72 -1.90 -6.95
N MET A 127 -2.02 -1.66 -6.83
CA MET A 127 -2.97 -2.61 -6.23
C MET A 127 -3.01 -3.96 -6.97
N THR A 128 -2.94 -3.93 -8.29
CA THR A 128 -2.95 -5.11 -9.17
C THR A 128 -2.08 -4.84 -10.39
N ARG A 129 -1.72 -5.91 -11.11
CA ARG A 129 -0.95 -5.80 -12.36
C ARG A 129 -1.84 -5.48 -13.55
N THR A 130 -3.09 -5.97 -13.54
CA THR A 130 -4.06 -5.72 -14.61
C THR A 130 -5.35 -5.09 -14.11
N ILE A 131 -6.07 -4.40 -15.00
CA ILE A 131 -7.41 -3.85 -14.72
C ILE A 131 -8.41 -4.97 -14.38
N GLY A 132 -8.34 -6.09 -15.10
CA GLY A 132 -9.22 -7.24 -14.87
C GLY A 132 -9.04 -7.85 -13.48
N GLU A 133 -7.81 -7.98 -13.00
CA GLU A 133 -7.51 -8.37 -11.62
C GLU A 133 -8.13 -7.38 -10.62
N GLY A 134 -7.99 -6.07 -10.87
CA GLY A 134 -8.53 -5.02 -10.01
C GLY A 134 -10.06 -5.10 -9.90
N GLN A 135 -10.76 -5.20 -11.03
CA GLN A 135 -12.21 -5.36 -11.06
C GLN A 135 -12.67 -6.63 -10.33
N ARG A 136 -11.93 -7.74 -10.47
CA ARG A 136 -12.26 -8.98 -9.77
C ARG A 136 -12.01 -8.86 -8.27
N LEU A 137 -10.91 -8.22 -7.86
CA LEU A 137 -10.57 -8.00 -6.46
C LEU A 137 -11.64 -7.13 -5.78
N VAL A 138 -12.09 -6.03 -6.38
CA VAL A 138 -13.16 -5.18 -5.84
C VAL A 138 -14.41 -6.00 -5.51
N LYS A 139 -14.84 -6.89 -6.43
CA LYS A 139 -15.99 -7.78 -6.21
C LYS A 139 -15.77 -8.71 -5.01
N ILE A 140 -14.56 -9.25 -4.85
CA ILE A 140 -14.22 -10.15 -3.74
C ILE A 140 -14.23 -9.38 -2.40
N ILE A 141 -13.60 -8.21 -2.36
CA ILE A 141 -13.58 -7.34 -1.17
C ILE A 141 -15.00 -6.98 -0.73
N GLN A 142 -15.86 -6.59 -1.67
CA GLN A 142 -17.27 -6.28 -1.40
C GLN A 142 -18.04 -7.51 -0.92
N GLN A 143 -17.86 -8.67 -1.57
CA GLN A 143 -18.52 -9.93 -1.21
C GLN A 143 -18.22 -10.36 0.23
N HIS A 144 -16.98 -10.14 0.69
CA HIS A 144 -16.55 -10.53 2.04
C HIS A 144 -16.66 -9.40 3.07
N GLY A 145 -17.12 -8.20 2.69
CA GLY A 145 -17.17 -7.03 3.58
C GLY A 145 -15.80 -6.64 4.14
N THR A 146 -14.73 -6.92 3.38
CA THR A 146 -13.35 -6.76 3.85
C THR A 146 -12.94 -5.29 3.89
N ILE A 147 -12.34 -4.85 5.00
CA ILE A 147 -11.66 -3.55 5.05
C ILE A 147 -10.39 -3.66 4.20
N PHE A 148 -10.31 -2.83 3.15
CA PHE A 148 -9.21 -2.84 2.20
C PHE A 148 -8.62 -1.44 2.05
N ARG A 149 -7.29 -1.35 2.09
CA ARG A 149 -6.53 -0.12 1.87
C ARG A 149 -5.38 -0.38 0.90
N VAL A 150 -5.27 0.47 -0.13
CA VAL A 150 -4.04 0.60 -0.93
C VAL A 150 -3.09 1.57 -0.23
N ASN A 151 -1.79 1.28 -0.22
CA ASN A 151 -0.78 2.14 0.37
C ASN A 151 -0.41 3.32 -0.55
N THR A 152 -1.39 4.18 -0.85
CA THR A 152 -1.08 5.44 -1.53
C THR A 152 -0.50 6.45 -0.56
N TRP A 153 0.59 7.08 -0.99
CA TRP A 153 1.21 8.17 -0.27
C TRP A 153 0.63 9.49 -0.77
N PHE A 154 0.69 10.52 0.07
CA PHE A 154 0.34 11.91 -0.27
C PHE A 154 -1.14 12.21 -0.54
N ARG A 155 -2.02 11.22 -0.68
CA ARG A 155 -3.47 11.45 -0.87
C ARG A 155 -4.09 12.38 0.17
N PHE A 156 -3.62 12.32 1.43
CA PHE A 156 -4.20 13.06 2.55
C PHE A 156 -3.18 13.83 3.41
N THR A 157 -1.90 13.93 3.01
CA THR A 157 -0.83 14.49 3.86
C THR A 157 -0.09 15.67 3.21
N GLY A 158 0.57 16.50 4.03
CA GLY A 158 1.03 17.84 3.64
C GLY A 158 2.47 18.02 3.16
N ASN A 159 3.19 16.93 2.92
CA ASN A 159 4.43 16.97 2.14
C ASN A 159 4.20 16.53 0.70
N PHE A 160 3.01 16.83 0.16
CA PHE A 160 2.76 16.67 -1.24
C PHE A 160 3.79 17.54 -2.01
N TYR A 161 4.83 16.93 -2.58
CA TYR A 161 5.51 17.42 -3.78
C TYR A 161 6.17 18.79 -3.60
N HIS A 162 6.83 19.00 -2.45
CA HIS A 162 7.48 20.26 -2.12
C HIS A 162 6.54 21.49 -2.07
N PHE A 163 5.22 21.32 -2.17
CA PHE A 163 4.24 22.41 -1.96
C PHE A 163 4.24 22.92 -0.51
N GLY A 164 4.80 22.14 0.43
CA GLY A 164 4.83 22.47 1.85
C GLY A 164 3.45 22.67 2.46
N THR A 165 2.39 22.17 1.81
CA THR A 165 0.99 22.43 2.16
C THR A 165 0.18 21.14 2.19
N PRO A 166 -0.66 20.91 3.23
CA PRO A 166 -1.67 19.84 3.25
C PRO A 166 -2.57 19.82 2.01
N VAL A 167 -3.04 18.63 1.63
CA VAL A 167 -3.99 18.46 0.51
C VAL A 167 -5.30 19.22 0.75
N LEU A 168 -5.74 19.35 2.00
CA LEU A 168 -7.06 19.90 2.34
C LEU A 168 -7.25 21.37 1.90
N PRO A 169 -6.35 22.33 2.19
CA PRO A 169 -6.41 23.68 1.62
C PRO A 169 -6.48 23.71 0.10
N ILE A 170 -5.67 22.88 -0.58
CA ILE A 170 -5.65 22.80 -2.04
C ILE A 170 -7.01 22.31 -2.54
N LYS A 171 -7.55 21.23 -1.96
CA LYS A 171 -8.87 20.70 -2.31
C LYS A 171 -9.97 21.76 -2.16
N LYS A 172 -9.95 22.55 -1.08
CA LYS A 172 -10.92 23.65 -0.87
C LYS A 172 -10.86 24.71 -1.97
N ILE A 173 -9.67 25.11 -2.39
CA ILE A 173 -9.48 26.08 -3.48
C ILE A 173 -10.10 25.55 -4.78
N LEU A 174 -9.87 24.27 -5.08
CA LEU A 174 -10.39 23.60 -6.28
C LEU A 174 -11.90 23.38 -6.24
N GLU A 175 -12.44 22.94 -5.09
CA GLU A 175 -13.89 22.75 -4.87
C GLU A 175 -14.67 24.06 -5.03
N ASN A 176 -14.09 25.17 -4.58
CA ASN A 176 -14.68 26.50 -4.74
C ASN A 176 -14.36 27.15 -6.10
N ARG A 177 -13.74 26.40 -7.02
CA ARG A 177 -13.43 26.81 -8.41
C ARG A 177 -12.63 28.11 -8.50
N LEU A 178 -11.81 28.42 -7.49
CA LEU A 178 -11.06 29.68 -7.43
C LEU A 178 -9.97 29.80 -8.52
N LEU A 179 -9.58 28.67 -9.12
CA LEU A 179 -8.62 28.60 -10.24
C LEU A 179 -9.33 28.42 -11.61
N GLY A 180 -10.66 28.43 -11.64
CA GLY A 180 -11.45 28.07 -12.83
C GLY A 180 -11.58 26.56 -13.04
N TRP A 181 -12.24 26.19 -14.14
CA TRP A 181 -12.46 24.81 -14.58
C TRP A 181 -12.73 24.76 -16.09
N PRO A 182 -12.22 23.78 -16.85
CA PRO A 182 -11.36 22.67 -16.42
C PRO A 182 -9.91 23.08 -16.14
N LEU A 183 -9.16 22.21 -15.47
CA LEU A 183 -7.75 22.41 -15.13
C LEU A 183 -6.84 21.47 -15.90
N ARG A 184 -5.64 21.99 -16.23
CA ARG A 184 -4.52 21.19 -16.72
C ARG A 184 -3.46 21.12 -15.62
N VAL A 185 -3.14 19.91 -15.18
CA VAL A 185 -2.11 19.64 -14.17
C VAL A 185 -0.93 18.96 -14.84
N VAL A 186 0.26 19.57 -14.70
CA VAL A 186 1.52 19.01 -15.19
C VAL A 186 2.33 18.50 -14.01
N ILE A 187 2.78 17.26 -14.11
CA ILE A 187 3.55 16.53 -13.11
C ILE A 187 4.91 16.22 -13.74
N ASN A 188 5.96 16.85 -13.24
CA ASN A 188 7.33 16.66 -13.72
C ASN A 188 8.37 16.79 -12.61
N GLU A 189 9.66 16.80 -12.97
CA GLU A 189 10.77 16.93 -12.02
C GLU A 189 10.65 18.15 -11.10
N SER A 190 10.10 19.28 -11.59
CA SER A 190 9.87 20.47 -10.76
C SER A 190 8.83 20.26 -9.66
N THR A 191 7.93 19.28 -9.85
CA THR A 191 6.97 18.81 -8.84
C THR A 191 7.52 17.62 -8.02
N GLY A 192 8.81 17.29 -8.20
CA GLY A 192 9.48 16.17 -7.55
C GLY A 192 9.19 14.81 -8.19
N PHE A 193 8.53 14.75 -9.34
CA PHE A 193 8.30 13.50 -10.06
C PHE A 193 9.58 13.01 -10.72
N SER A 194 9.80 11.70 -10.68
CA SER A 194 10.89 11.06 -11.41
C SER A 194 10.39 9.75 -11.97
N TRP A 195 10.64 9.54 -13.26
CA TRP A 195 10.40 8.28 -13.95
C TRP A 195 11.23 7.11 -13.40
N LYS A 196 12.22 7.36 -12.53
CA LYS A 196 13.17 6.36 -12.05
C LYS A 196 13.69 5.49 -13.21
N PHE A 197 14.41 6.11 -14.13
CA PHE A 197 14.93 5.44 -15.34
C PHE A 197 15.87 4.23 -15.06
N TYR A 198 16.14 3.88 -13.81
CA TYR A 198 16.80 2.62 -13.45
C TYR A 198 15.82 1.42 -13.31
N TRP A 199 14.50 1.64 -13.36
CA TRP A 199 13.46 0.60 -13.45
C TRP A 199 13.17 0.19 -14.90
N GLN A 200 14.23 -0.13 -15.63
CA GLN A 200 14.16 -0.65 -17.00
C GLN A 200 14.53 -2.12 -17.03
N GLY A 201 13.81 -2.90 -17.85
CA GLY A 201 14.14 -4.29 -18.09
C GLY A 201 15.32 -4.44 -19.04
N ARG A 202 16.04 -5.57 -18.93
CA ARG A 202 17.07 -5.96 -19.89
C ARG A 202 16.51 -6.99 -20.87
N VAL A 203 16.93 -6.92 -22.12
CA VAL A 203 16.42 -7.79 -23.21
C VAL A 203 17.37 -8.95 -23.53
N ASP A 204 18.58 -8.93 -22.99
CA ASP A 204 19.69 -9.84 -23.26
C ASP A 204 20.01 -10.76 -22.08
N LEU A 205 19.05 -10.95 -21.17
CA LEU A 205 19.24 -11.78 -19.98
C LEU A 205 19.54 -13.23 -20.34
N GLN A 206 20.60 -13.75 -19.71
CA GLN A 206 20.93 -15.18 -19.73
C GLN A 206 20.35 -15.86 -18.50
N ALA A 207 19.96 -17.12 -18.66
CA ALA A 207 19.51 -17.92 -17.53
C ALA A 207 20.67 -18.14 -16.54
N GLU A 208 20.37 -18.05 -15.25
CA GLU A 208 21.30 -18.26 -14.15
C GLU A 208 20.79 -19.41 -13.26
N TRP A 209 21.68 -19.94 -12.42
CA TRP A 209 21.29 -20.87 -11.38
C TRP A 209 20.47 -20.15 -10.31
N ILE A 210 19.35 -20.75 -9.91
CA ILE A 210 18.51 -20.24 -8.83
C ILE A 210 19.30 -20.38 -7.52
N PRO A 211 19.43 -19.30 -6.73
CA PRO A 211 20.11 -19.36 -5.44
C PRO A 211 19.29 -20.18 -4.43
N GLU A 212 19.97 -20.92 -3.55
CA GLU A 212 19.33 -21.89 -2.64
C GLU A 212 18.32 -21.25 -1.68
N GLU A 213 18.52 -19.98 -1.32
CA GLU A 213 17.64 -19.24 -0.42
C GLU A 213 16.29 -18.84 -1.04
N LEU A 214 16.16 -18.86 -2.37
CA LEU A 214 14.99 -18.35 -3.08
C LEU A 214 14.16 -19.49 -3.66
N ASP A 215 12.95 -19.68 -3.15
CA ASP A 215 11.94 -20.47 -3.84
C ASP A 215 11.40 -19.68 -5.04
N TYR A 216 12.07 -19.85 -6.19
CA TYR A 216 11.78 -19.06 -7.38
C TYR A 216 10.46 -19.44 -8.05
N ASP A 217 10.04 -20.71 -7.96
CA ASP A 217 8.73 -21.15 -8.49
C ASP A 217 7.60 -20.46 -7.71
N PHE A 218 7.72 -20.42 -6.38
CA PHE A 218 6.78 -19.68 -5.57
C PHE A 218 6.97 -18.15 -5.68
N TRP A 219 8.15 -17.64 -6.02
CA TRP A 219 8.30 -16.22 -6.32
C TRP A 219 7.56 -15.82 -7.61
N LEU A 220 7.65 -16.65 -8.67
CA LEU A 220 6.95 -16.45 -9.94
C LEU A 220 5.44 -16.50 -9.75
N GLY A 221 4.94 -17.58 -9.13
CA GLY A 221 3.54 -17.67 -8.75
C GLY A 221 2.56 -17.55 -9.91
N PRO A 222 1.68 -16.53 -9.91
CA PRO A 222 0.72 -16.33 -11.00
C PRO A 222 1.34 -15.74 -12.28
N ALA A 223 2.61 -15.31 -12.24
CA ALA A 223 3.28 -14.76 -13.42
C ALA A 223 3.65 -15.90 -14.41
N PRO A 224 3.75 -15.59 -15.72
CA PRO A 224 4.29 -16.54 -16.69
C PRO A 224 5.68 -17.02 -16.28
N TYR A 225 5.99 -18.28 -16.58
CA TYR A 225 7.32 -18.82 -16.32
C TYR A 225 8.38 -18.05 -17.12
N LYS A 226 9.44 -17.62 -16.42
CA LYS A 226 10.67 -17.07 -17.00
C LYS A 226 11.86 -17.79 -16.40
N PRO A 227 12.95 -18.04 -17.17
CA PRO A 227 14.20 -18.49 -16.59
C PRO A 227 14.69 -17.50 -15.54
N TYR A 228 15.24 -18.03 -14.45
CA TYR A 228 15.83 -17.20 -13.41
C TYR A 228 16.97 -16.36 -13.96
N ASN A 229 16.99 -15.11 -13.53
CA ASN A 229 18.12 -14.21 -13.63
C ASN A 229 17.99 -13.22 -12.47
N HIS A 230 19.09 -12.91 -11.77
CA HIS A 230 19.06 -12.00 -10.62
C HIS A 230 18.43 -10.63 -10.94
N HIS A 231 18.49 -10.16 -12.20
CA HIS A 231 17.86 -8.90 -12.61
C HIS A 231 16.33 -8.99 -12.68
N ARG A 232 15.71 -10.17 -12.69
CA ARG A 232 14.23 -10.30 -12.73
C ARG A 232 13.57 -10.25 -11.35
N VAL A 233 14.34 -10.33 -10.28
CA VAL A 233 13.83 -10.49 -8.92
C VAL A 233 14.11 -9.25 -8.04
N HIS A 234 13.62 -9.30 -6.80
CA HIS A 234 13.86 -8.32 -5.72
C HIS A 234 13.58 -6.85 -6.04
N THR A 235 14.55 -6.11 -6.56
CA THR A 235 14.41 -4.67 -6.78
C THR A 235 14.08 -4.37 -8.24
N THR A 236 14.74 -5.09 -9.15
CA THR A 236 14.72 -4.88 -10.59
C THR A 236 13.60 -5.63 -11.31
N PHE A 237 12.81 -6.45 -10.60
CA PHE A 237 11.55 -7.01 -11.13
C PHE A 237 10.66 -5.93 -11.76
N ARG A 238 10.78 -4.68 -11.28
CA ARG A 238 10.02 -3.53 -11.75
C ARG A 238 10.15 -3.32 -13.25
N GLY A 239 11.29 -3.70 -13.83
CA GLY A 239 11.56 -3.54 -15.26
C GLY A 239 10.86 -4.55 -16.18
N TYR A 240 9.95 -5.41 -15.69
CA TYR A 240 9.34 -6.47 -16.51
C TYR A 240 7.81 -6.49 -16.34
N TRP A 241 7.10 -6.52 -17.47
CA TRP A 241 5.62 -6.44 -17.54
C TRP A 241 4.89 -7.58 -16.83
N ASP A 242 5.58 -8.70 -16.62
CA ASP A 242 5.05 -9.84 -15.88
C ASP A 242 4.94 -9.56 -14.37
N TYR A 243 5.71 -8.60 -13.85
CA TYR A 243 5.79 -8.32 -12.41
C TYR A 243 5.35 -6.89 -12.06
N ASP A 244 5.68 -5.88 -12.88
CA ASP A 244 5.35 -4.46 -12.66
C ASP A 244 5.36 -3.66 -13.99
N GLY A 245 5.07 -2.35 -13.93
CA GLY A 245 5.05 -1.41 -15.05
C GLY A 245 6.21 -0.42 -15.08
N GLY A 246 7.39 -0.78 -14.55
CA GLY A 246 8.59 0.05 -14.53
C GLY A 246 8.44 1.32 -13.70
N GLY A 247 9.08 2.38 -14.18
CA GLY A 247 9.00 3.73 -13.59
C GLY A 247 7.57 4.23 -13.38
N LEU A 248 6.70 4.00 -14.37
CA LEU A 248 5.30 4.38 -14.31
C LEU A 248 4.54 3.58 -13.24
N GLY A 249 4.73 2.25 -13.19
CA GLY A 249 4.09 1.39 -12.19
C GLY A 249 4.52 1.71 -10.76
N ASP A 250 5.82 1.96 -10.55
CA ASP A 250 6.36 2.26 -9.23
C ASP A 250 6.04 3.70 -8.78
N MET A 251 6.30 4.69 -9.64
CA MET A 251 6.19 6.11 -9.27
C MET A 251 4.87 6.73 -9.67
N GLY A 252 4.33 6.43 -10.85
CA GLY A 252 3.14 7.10 -11.38
C GLY A 252 1.98 7.15 -10.38
N GLN A 253 1.72 6.07 -9.64
CA GLN A 253 0.62 6.04 -8.67
C GLN A 253 0.81 7.00 -7.48
N HIS A 254 2.05 7.24 -7.03
CA HIS A 254 2.31 8.26 -6.01
C HIS A 254 1.87 9.65 -6.48
N TYR A 255 1.85 9.85 -7.81
CA TYR A 255 1.62 11.15 -8.41
C TYR A 255 0.18 11.34 -8.89
N LEU A 256 -0.37 10.30 -9.50
CA LEU A 256 -1.69 10.28 -10.11
C LEU A 256 -2.81 10.24 -9.08
N ASP A 257 -2.69 9.45 -8.01
CA ASP A 257 -3.75 9.26 -7.01
C ASP A 257 -4.21 10.57 -6.34
N PRO A 258 -3.33 11.36 -5.69
CA PRO A 258 -3.71 12.64 -5.10
C PRO A 258 -4.14 13.70 -6.13
N VAL A 259 -3.57 13.73 -7.34
CA VAL A 259 -4.00 14.69 -8.38
C VAL A 259 -5.41 14.35 -8.87
N GLN A 260 -5.72 13.05 -9.07
CA GLN A 260 -7.07 12.61 -9.40
C GLN A 260 -8.06 12.95 -8.29
N TYR A 261 -7.67 12.77 -7.02
CA TYR A 261 -8.49 13.18 -5.88
C TYR A 261 -8.78 14.70 -5.90
N LEU A 262 -7.74 15.52 -6.14
CA LEU A 262 -7.87 16.97 -6.24
C LEU A 262 -8.78 17.42 -7.39
N LEU A 263 -8.73 16.71 -8.53
CA LEU A 263 -9.53 16.98 -9.73
C LEU A 263 -10.91 16.30 -9.73
N GLU A 264 -11.36 15.74 -8.60
CA GLU A 264 -12.67 15.08 -8.47
C GLU A 264 -12.84 13.91 -9.45
N LYS A 265 -11.80 13.08 -9.63
CA LYS A 265 -11.74 11.99 -10.63
C LYS A 265 -11.86 10.57 -10.09
N ASP A 266 -12.07 10.39 -8.79
CA ASP A 266 -12.11 9.07 -8.14
C ASP A 266 -13.12 8.10 -8.76
N ASP A 267 -14.25 8.62 -9.25
CA ASP A 267 -15.34 7.83 -9.84
C ASP A 267 -15.34 7.86 -11.37
N THR A 268 -14.24 8.32 -11.98
CA THR A 268 -14.13 8.47 -13.43
C THR A 268 -12.80 7.91 -13.95
N SER A 269 -12.62 7.90 -15.26
CA SER A 269 -11.35 7.58 -15.89
C SER A 269 -11.11 8.52 -17.06
N PRO A 270 -9.85 8.66 -17.52
CA PRO A 270 -9.56 9.41 -18.73
C PRO A 270 -10.37 8.85 -19.92
N VAL A 271 -10.94 9.74 -20.72
CA VAL A 271 -11.59 9.40 -22.00
C VAL A 271 -10.60 9.33 -23.16
N PHE A 272 -9.39 9.84 -22.94
CA PHE A 272 -8.28 9.79 -23.89
C PHE A 272 -6.96 9.66 -23.13
N VAL A 273 -6.10 8.77 -23.61
CA VAL A 273 -4.75 8.53 -23.11
C VAL A 273 -3.80 8.55 -24.29
N GLU A 274 -2.77 9.38 -24.22
CA GLU A 274 -1.68 9.44 -25.19
C GLU A 274 -0.36 9.29 -24.45
N ALA A 275 0.56 8.51 -25.00
CA ALA A 275 1.86 8.28 -24.42
C ALA A 275 2.95 8.50 -25.47
N ASP A 276 3.92 9.35 -25.16
CA ASP A 276 5.19 9.42 -25.86
C ASP A 276 6.22 8.56 -25.13
N ALA A 277 6.63 7.49 -25.80
CA ALA A 277 7.69 6.61 -25.35
C ALA A 277 8.37 5.96 -26.58
N PRO A 278 9.65 5.54 -26.46
CA PRO A 278 10.22 4.59 -27.40
C PRO A 278 9.35 3.33 -27.50
N GLN A 279 9.46 2.62 -28.63
CA GLN A 279 8.80 1.32 -28.80
C GLN A 279 9.16 0.39 -27.64
N GLN A 280 8.15 0.00 -26.87
CA GLN A 280 8.33 -0.88 -25.71
C GLN A 280 8.59 -2.31 -26.17
N HIS A 281 9.44 -3.03 -25.44
CA HIS A 281 9.67 -4.45 -25.63
C HIS A 281 8.51 -5.24 -24.99
N PRO A 282 8.04 -6.36 -25.57
CA PRO A 282 6.91 -7.12 -25.03
C PRO A 282 7.19 -7.74 -23.65
N ASP A 283 8.46 -7.96 -23.28
CA ASP A 283 8.85 -8.53 -21.98
C ASP A 283 9.40 -7.50 -20.99
N ALA A 284 10.07 -6.47 -21.50
CA ALA A 284 10.85 -5.52 -20.72
C ALA A 284 10.24 -4.13 -20.82
N VAL A 285 10.06 -3.48 -19.67
CA VAL A 285 9.59 -2.10 -19.58
C VAL A 285 10.75 -1.18 -19.93
N GLY A 286 10.53 -0.27 -20.88
CA GLY A 286 11.47 0.76 -21.29
C GLY A 286 11.21 2.10 -20.58
N THR A 287 11.70 3.18 -21.20
CA THR A 287 11.48 4.53 -20.70
C THR A 287 10.15 5.11 -21.18
N TRP A 288 9.71 6.15 -20.48
CA TRP A 288 8.60 7.01 -20.83
C TRP A 288 9.12 8.43 -21.00
N ARG A 289 8.55 9.22 -21.91
CA ARG A 289 8.82 10.65 -22.03
C ARG A 289 7.65 11.44 -21.46
N GLU A 290 6.45 11.18 -21.96
CA GLU A 290 5.27 11.92 -21.55
C GLU A 290 4.03 11.01 -21.58
N ILE A 291 3.10 11.22 -20.64
CA ILE A 291 1.76 10.62 -20.68
C ILE A 291 0.72 11.71 -20.46
N ARG A 292 -0.22 11.84 -21.38
CA ARG A 292 -1.35 12.76 -21.32
C ARG A 292 -2.65 12.00 -21.07
N LEU A 293 -3.35 12.40 -20.02
CA LEU A 293 -4.67 11.88 -19.64
C LEU A 293 -5.68 13.01 -19.79
N LYS A 294 -6.72 12.83 -20.61
CA LYS A 294 -7.81 13.81 -20.75
C LYS A 294 -9.12 13.22 -20.23
N TYR A 295 -9.85 13.99 -19.43
CA TYR A 295 -11.13 13.62 -18.84
C TYR A 295 -12.31 14.22 -19.61
N ALA A 296 -13.49 13.64 -19.44
CA ALA A 296 -14.70 14.03 -20.18
C ALA A 296 -15.10 15.50 -19.98
N ASP A 297 -14.76 16.09 -18.85
CA ASP A 297 -15.05 17.49 -18.51
C ASP A 297 -13.96 18.47 -18.97
N GLY A 298 -12.96 17.99 -19.71
CA GLY A 298 -11.86 18.78 -20.25
C GLY A 298 -10.65 18.93 -19.33
N CYS A 299 -10.68 18.37 -18.11
CA CYS A 299 -9.49 18.34 -17.26
C CYS A 299 -8.40 17.45 -17.86
N GLU A 300 -7.14 17.85 -17.67
CA GLU A 300 -5.97 17.14 -18.19
C GLU A 300 -4.95 16.89 -17.08
N ILE A 301 -4.36 15.70 -17.07
CA ILE A 301 -3.17 15.36 -16.28
C ILE A 301 -2.06 15.01 -17.27
N ILE A 302 -0.90 15.64 -17.13
CA ILE A 302 0.29 15.39 -17.95
C ILE A 302 1.40 14.93 -17.02
N LEU A 303 1.96 13.74 -17.25
CA LEU A 303 3.21 13.29 -16.65
C LEU A 303 4.32 13.54 -17.66
N ASP A 304 5.35 14.29 -17.28
CA ASP A 304 6.45 14.75 -18.12
C ASP A 304 7.80 14.55 -17.40
#